data_AF-A0A2V7BY59-F1
#
_entry.id   AF-A0A2V7BY59-F1
#
_cell.length_a   1.000
_cell.length_b   1.000
_cell.length_c   1.000
_cell.angle_alpha   90.00
_cell.angle_beta   90.00
_cell.angle_gamma   90.00
#
_symmetry.space_group_name_H-M   'P 1'
#
loop_
_entity.id
_entity.type
_entity.pdbx_description
1 polymer ?
#
loop_
_entity_poly.entity_id
_entity_poly.type
_entity_poly.pdbx_seq_one_letter_code
_entity_poly.pdbx_strand_id
1 'polypeptide(L)'
;MRSIGSLAVGAGFFCVTLAMFVQGFLPAMIPESRSKQVSRAVRTDLGDVKWVRYDAVDYTPLERLGRGVYIREGCWYCHSQYVRPVTGEDLRWGPVSEAGEYAYDLPHLFSTRRIGPDLTRVGLKYGDDWHYAHHFDPRLVVPDSIMPSFKWLYTQLRLPVTKAEGDLKLAQSVELLSYFTMKADVQIPLYPNPAGLTFVPPPADGRWPLDGTPVIDLKGFGDKPPALTAVTLVLPSLDVVGLVKYVQKLGTNRGVWRDVFEPQAVSVSVMTIPSSADLLDLGRGVYKTRCIGCHGPKGDGNGPAATFLSPRPRDFTLGVFKFRTTPSGSLPTDGDLYRTVTRGVRWTAMPTWHELPDKERFAVVTYIKTLSTRWKDETPEPPAVIADPPKASPALVSRGKDLYQKAKCFQCHGESGKGDGVSAPDLRDDLKFPIRPADFTRGQFKGGSTVRDVFRTMTLGLDGTPMPSFADSMSDEERWAISYYVLSLSAWKDPLTGQPLDIPAGARAALNSHDVDAAHPRQALDPSRLDRGVVHDGQGKPRALYPGIRE
;
A
#
# COMPACT_ATOMS: atom_id res chain seq x y z
N MET A 1 -76.77 -0.22 26.21
CA MET A 1 -75.97 -1.23 25.50
C MET A 1 -75.26 -0.54 24.35
N ARG A 2 -73.94 -0.39 24.37
CA ARG A 2 -73.20 0.10 23.19
C ARG A 2 -73.30 -0.97 22.11
N SER A 3 -73.63 -0.59 20.87
CA SER A 3 -73.83 -1.57 19.79
C SER A 3 -72.50 -2.26 19.47
N ILE A 4 -72.57 -3.53 19.07
CA ILE A 4 -71.41 -4.32 18.63
C ILE A 4 -70.63 -3.58 17.52
N GLY A 5 -71.33 -2.81 16.68
CA GLY A 5 -70.72 -1.97 15.65
C GLY A 5 -69.80 -0.87 16.20
N SER A 6 -70.19 -0.18 17.28
CA SER A 6 -69.35 0.83 17.92
C SER A 6 -68.09 0.25 18.56
N LEU A 7 -68.18 -0.98 19.09
CA LEU A 7 -67.02 -1.72 19.63
C LEU A 7 -66.07 -2.15 18.49
N ALA A 8 -66.60 -2.63 17.37
CA ALA A 8 -65.80 -3.02 16.22
C ALA A 8 -65.05 -1.84 15.58
N VAL A 9 -65.70 -0.68 15.44
CA VAL A 9 -65.05 0.55 14.92
C VAL A 9 -63.97 1.04 15.89
N GLY A 10 -64.22 1.02 17.20
CA GLY A 10 -63.22 1.38 18.20
C GLY A 10 -62.00 0.45 18.20
N ALA A 11 -62.23 -0.87 18.07
CA ALA A 11 -61.15 -1.85 17.97
C ALA A 11 -60.34 -1.69 16.68
N GLY A 12 -61.00 -1.41 15.55
CA GLY A 12 -60.35 -1.13 14.27
C GLY A 12 -59.46 0.10 14.33
N PHE A 13 -59.97 1.21 14.87
CA PHE A 13 -59.17 2.43 15.06
C PHE A 13 -57.97 2.17 15.96
N PHE A 14 -58.16 1.50 17.10
CA PHE A 14 -57.07 1.12 18.00
C PHE A 14 -55.98 0.30 17.30
N CYS A 15 -56.36 -0.72 16.51
CA CYS A 15 -55.39 -1.56 15.81
C CYS A 15 -54.61 -0.78 14.74
N VAL A 16 -55.27 0.11 14.00
CA VAL A 16 -54.60 0.97 13.00
C VAL A 16 -53.66 1.96 13.68
N THR A 17 -54.09 2.61 14.75
CA THR A 17 -53.23 3.53 15.52
C THR A 17 -52.04 2.81 16.13
N LEU A 18 -52.26 1.61 16.69
CA LEU A 18 -51.18 0.77 17.23
C LEU A 18 -50.20 0.35 16.13
N ALA A 19 -50.68 -0.03 14.94
CA ALA A 19 -49.83 -0.36 13.81
C ALA A 19 -49.00 0.84 13.34
N MET A 20 -49.61 2.02 13.17
CA MET A 20 -48.89 3.26 12.81
C MET A 20 -47.86 3.64 13.89
N PHE A 21 -48.18 3.44 15.16
CA PHE A 21 -47.27 3.70 16.26
C PHE A 21 -46.10 2.71 16.27
N VAL A 22 -46.35 1.40 16.21
CA VAL A 22 -45.31 0.36 16.33
C VAL A 22 -44.47 0.22 15.05
N GLN A 23 -45.05 0.45 13.86
CA GLN A 23 -44.35 0.27 12.57
C GLN A 23 -43.87 1.58 11.95
N GLY A 24 -44.41 2.73 12.35
CA GLY A 24 -44.02 4.04 11.83
C GLY A 24 -43.30 4.90 12.87
N PHE A 25 -44.00 5.28 13.94
CA PHE A 25 -43.50 6.24 14.92
C PHE A 25 -42.38 5.68 15.81
N LEU A 26 -42.54 4.48 16.36
CA LEU A 26 -41.56 3.84 17.23
C LEU A 26 -40.23 3.60 16.49
N PRO A 27 -40.19 3.05 15.26
CA PRO A 27 -38.94 2.94 14.49
C PRO A 27 -38.32 4.28 14.14
N ALA A 28 -39.11 5.32 13.88
CA ALA A 28 -38.61 6.67 13.63
C ALA A 28 -38.03 7.35 14.89
N MET A 29 -38.47 6.96 16.09
CA MET A 29 -37.93 7.45 17.36
C MET A 29 -36.75 6.63 17.88
N ILE A 30 -36.54 5.40 17.41
CA ILE A 30 -35.35 4.62 17.75
C ILE A 30 -34.17 5.34 17.12
N PRO A 31 -33.21 5.88 17.90
CA PRO A 31 -32.01 6.47 17.34
C PRO A 31 -31.35 5.43 16.46
N GLU A 32 -30.91 5.82 15.26
CA GLU A 32 -30.15 4.91 14.41
C GLU A 32 -29.00 4.33 15.26
N SER A 33 -29.01 3.00 15.46
CA SER A 33 -27.94 2.29 16.20
C SER A 33 -26.63 2.24 15.41
N ARG A 34 -26.51 3.09 14.39
CA ARG A 34 -25.36 3.22 13.50
C ARG A 34 -24.28 4.00 14.24
N SER A 35 -23.39 3.27 14.89
CA SER A 35 -22.11 3.83 15.32
C SER A 35 -21.25 4.11 14.09
N LYS A 36 -20.56 5.26 14.08
CA LYS A 36 -19.45 5.56 13.16
C LYS A 36 -18.09 5.40 13.83
N GLN A 37 -18.08 5.16 15.13
CA GLN A 37 -16.87 5.18 15.95
C GLN A 37 -16.03 3.92 15.71
N VAL A 38 -14.74 4.15 15.46
CA VAL A 38 -13.71 3.13 15.29
C VAL A 38 -12.46 3.55 16.06
N SER A 39 -11.59 2.60 16.44
CA SER A 39 -10.21 2.94 16.82
C SER A 39 -9.30 3.02 15.59
N ARG A 40 -8.53 4.10 15.49
CA ARG A 40 -7.68 4.42 14.35
C ARG A 40 -6.23 4.62 14.79
N ALA A 41 -5.29 4.06 14.04
CA ALA A 41 -3.86 4.34 14.19
C ALA A 41 -3.52 5.67 13.51
N VAL A 42 -2.83 6.55 14.24
CA VAL A 42 -2.42 7.88 13.78
C VAL A 42 -0.97 8.14 14.16
N ARG A 43 -0.22 8.76 13.25
CA ARG A 43 1.16 9.18 13.52
C ARG A 43 1.20 10.55 14.20
N THR A 44 2.05 10.66 15.23
CA THR A 44 2.28 11.87 16.03
C THR A 44 3.35 12.77 15.39
N ASP A 45 3.49 14.00 15.88
CA ASP A 45 4.51 14.94 15.37
C ASP A 45 5.94 14.47 15.67
N LEU A 46 6.09 13.58 16.65
CA LEU A 46 7.36 12.96 17.03
C LEU A 46 7.67 11.68 16.22
N GLY A 47 6.76 11.28 15.34
CA GLY A 47 6.93 10.11 14.48
C GLY A 47 6.38 8.80 15.05
N ASP A 48 5.84 8.81 16.28
CA ASP A 48 5.25 7.63 16.94
C ASP A 48 3.88 7.29 16.33
N VAL A 49 3.46 6.02 16.40
CA VAL A 49 2.13 5.58 15.98
C VAL A 49 1.29 5.28 17.21
N LYS A 50 0.12 5.91 17.35
CA LYS A 50 -0.77 5.77 18.51
C LYS A 50 -2.22 5.53 18.11
N TRP A 51 -3.01 5.01 19.05
CA TRP A 51 -4.41 4.67 18.86
C TRP A 51 -5.35 5.76 19.39
N VAL A 52 -6.31 6.19 18.57
CA VAL A 52 -7.33 7.19 18.93
C VAL A 52 -8.72 6.76 18.45
N ARG A 53 -9.78 7.12 19.18
CA ARG A 53 -11.16 7.01 18.70
C ARG A 53 -11.42 8.05 17.61
N TYR A 54 -12.04 7.60 16.53
CA TYR A 54 -12.23 8.39 15.33
C TYR A 54 -13.55 8.01 14.66
N ASP A 55 -14.18 8.97 13.98
CA ASP A 55 -15.35 8.70 13.15
C ASP A 55 -14.93 8.15 11.78
N ALA A 56 -15.50 7.01 11.40
CA ALA A 56 -15.34 6.47 10.07
C ALA A 56 -15.80 7.50 9.02
N VAL A 57 -15.02 7.58 7.94
CA VAL A 57 -15.30 8.47 6.82
C VAL A 57 -16.04 7.69 5.74
N ASP A 58 -17.09 8.31 5.20
CA ASP A 58 -17.88 7.78 4.09
C ASP A 58 -17.04 7.62 2.81
N TYR A 59 -17.61 6.91 1.84
CA TYR A 59 -17.04 6.70 0.53
C TYR A 59 -17.07 7.98 -0.32
N THR A 60 -15.97 8.25 -1.01
CA THR A 60 -15.95 9.25 -2.08
C THR A 60 -16.88 8.84 -3.23
N PRO A 61 -17.31 9.76 -4.12
CA PRO A 61 -18.13 9.39 -5.28
C PRO A 61 -17.54 8.26 -6.14
N LEU A 62 -16.21 8.26 -6.32
CA LEU A 62 -15.50 7.25 -7.10
C LEU A 62 -15.44 5.90 -6.37
N GLU A 63 -15.26 5.90 -5.05
CA GLU A 63 -15.36 4.69 -4.23
C GLU A 63 -16.78 4.12 -4.23
N ARG A 64 -17.82 4.97 -4.21
CA ARG A 64 -19.22 4.51 -4.33
C ARG A 64 -19.50 3.86 -5.67
N LEU A 65 -19.01 4.45 -6.77
CA LEU A 65 -19.07 3.83 -8.10
C LEU A 65 -18.39 2.45 -8.06
N GLY A 66 -17.17 2.39 -7.54
CA GLY A 66 -16.40 1.15 -7.40
C GLY A 66 -17.08 0.07 -6.57
N ARG A 67 -17.74 0.47 -5.49
CA ARG A 67 -18.56 -0.42 -4.67
C ARG A 67 -19.75 -0.97 -5.46
N GLY A 68 -20.39 -0.13 -6.29
CA GLY A 68 -21.42 -0.56 -7.23
C GLY A 68 -20.91 -1.61 -8.21
N VAL A 69 -19.70 -1.40 -8.77
CA VAL A 69 -19.02 -2.37 -9.63
C VAL A 69 -18.73 -3.67 -8.85
N TYR A 70 -18.18 -3.59 -7.64
CA TYR A 70 -17.92 -4.77 -6.79
C TYR A 70 -19.17 -5.64 -6.57
N ILE A 71 -20.33 -5.00 -6.39
CA ILE A 71 -21.62 -5.68 -6.27
C ILE A 71 -22.08 -6.26 -7.61
N ARG A 72 -22.04 -5.46 -8.68
CA ARG A 72 -22.45 -5.85 -10.05
C ARG A 72 -21.67 -7.06 -10.55
N GLU A 73 -20.36 -7.05 -10.35
CA GLU A 73 -19.44 -8.10 -10.79
C GLU A 73 -19.48 -9.34 -9.86
N GLY A 74 -20.26 -9.30 -8.77
CA GLY A 74 -20.46 -10.44 -7.88
C GLY A 74 -19.22 -10.80 -7.03
N CYS A 75 -18.30 -9.86 -6.82
CA CYS A 75 -17.06 -10.12 -6.06
C CYS A 75 -17.33 -10.64 -4.65
N TRP A 76 -18.43 -10.19 -4.03
CA TRP A 76 -18.89 -10.60 -2.70
C TRP A 76 -19.27 -12.09 -2.60
N TYR A 77 -19.51 -12.80 -3.71
CA TYR A 77 -19.73 -14.25 -3.68
C TYR A 77 -18.47 -15.04 -3.31
N CYS A 78 -17.30 -14.50 -3.63
CA CYS A 78 -16.01 -15.15 -3.41
C CYS A 78 -15.22 -14.54 -2.25
N HIS A 79 -15.43 -13.25 -1.97
CA HIS A 79 -14.65 -12.46 -1.03
C HIS A 79 -15.51 -11.92 0.10
N SER A 80 -15.12 -12.25 1.34
CA SER A 80 -15.72 -11.66 2.53
C SER A 80 -15.13 -10.31 2.88
N GLN A 81 -15.89 -9.52 3.62
CA GLN A 81 -15.47 -8.26 4.21
C GLN A 81 -15.81 -8.23 5.70
N TYR A 82 -15.49 -9.31 6.40
CA TYR A 82 -15.69 -9.41 7.85
C TYR A 82 -14.61 -10.29 8.48
N VAL A 83 -13.72 -9.69 9.26
CA VAL A 83 -12.74 -10.40 10.08
C VAL A 83 -13.39 -10.82 11.38
N ARG A 84 -13.45 -12.13 11.60
CA ARG A 84 -14.21 -12.73 12.71
C ARG A 84 -13.41 -12.68 14.02
N PRO A 85 -14.06 -12.52 15.18
CA PRO A 85 -13.42 -12.60 16.49
C PRO A 85 -13.17 -14.06 16.91
N VAL A 86 -12.50 -14.85 16.07
CA VAL A 86 -12.13 -16.24 16.36
C VAL A 86 -10.62 -16.42 16.19
N THR A 87 -10.08 -17.42 16.88
CA THR A 87 -8.64 -17.67 16.98
C THR A 87 -7.94 -17.68 15.63
N GLY A 88 -6.93 -16.81 15.45
CA GLY A 88 -6.03 -16.79 14.30
C GLY A 88 -6.52 -16.03 13.07
N GLU A 89 -7.77 -15.55 13.05
CA GLU A 89 -8.25 -14.65 11.98
C GLU A 89 -7.52 -13.31 11.99
N ASP A 90 -7.27 -12.80 13.19
CA ASP A 90 -6.56 -11.55 13.43
C ASP A 90 -5.08 -11.63 13.04
N LEU A 91 -4.45 -12.80 13.17
CA LEU A 91 -3.10 -13.01 12.65
C LEU A 91 -3.07 -13.08 11.11
N ARG A 92 -4.13 -13.61 10.49
CA ARG A 92 -4.19 -13.83 9.05
C ARG A 92 -4.63 -12.59 8.27
N TRP A 93 -5.61 -11.86 8.79
CA TRP A 93 -6.25 -10.72 8.12
C TRP A 93 -5.99 -9.40 8.86
N GLY A 94 -5.49 -9.44 10.10
CA GLY A 94 -5.30 -8.32 11.03
C GLY A 94 -6.56 -8.07 11.90
N PRO A 95 -6.61 -7.03 12.74
CA PRO A 95 -7.70 -6.79 13.71
C PRO A 95 -9.14 -7.08 13.26
N VAL A 96 -9.87 -7.66 14.22
CA VAL A 96 -11.31 -7.94 14.15
C VAL A 96 -12.08 -6.70 13.68
N SER A 97 -13.08 -6.93 12.84
CA SER A 97 -13.96 -5.87 12.34
C SER A 97 -14.76 -5.19 13.45
N GLU A 98 -14.84 -3.86 13.42
CA GLU A 98 -15.72 -3.08 14.30
C GLU A 98 -16.99 -2.61 13.57
N ALA A 99 -18.11 -2.53 14.29
CA ALA A 99 -19.39 -2.11 13.71
C ALA A 99 -19.33 -0.74 13.02
N GLY A 100 -18.54 0.19 13.56
CA GLY A 100 -18.37 1.54 13.01
C GLY A 100 -17.80 1.59 11.59
N GLU A 101 -17.10 0.54 11.16
CA GLU A 101 -16.52 0.46 9.83
C GLU A 101 -17.58 0.33 8.74
N TYR A 102 -18.72 -0.27 9.08
CA TYR A 102 -19.83 -0.55 8.17
C TYR A 102 -20.94 0.50 8.24
N ALA A 103 -20.66 1.63 8.89
CA ALA A 103 -21.62 2.72 9.05
C ALA A 103 -22.13 3.27 7.71
N TYR A 104 -21.42 3.08 6.61
CA TYR A 104 -21.82 3.56 5.29
C TYR A 104 -22.12 2.42 4.30
N ASP A 105 -22.14 1.17 4.77
CA ASP A 105 -22.31 0.00 3.94
C ASP A 105 -23.78 -0.40 3.84
N LEU A 106 -24.44 0.10 2.79
CA LEU A 106 -25.80 -0.27 2.45
C LEU A 106 -25.85 -0.89 1.04
N PRO A 107 -26.20 -2.18 0.88
CA PRO A 107 -26.31 -3.22 1.93
C PRO A 107 -24.93 -3.64 2.44
N HIS A 108 -24.80 -4.25 3.63
CA HIS A 108 -23.51 -4.75 4.10
C HIS A 108 -22.96 -5.89 3.21
N LEU A 109 -21.63 -5.99 3.07
CA LEU A 109 -20.96 -6.95 2.18
C LEU A 109 -20.09 -7.99 2.93
N PHE A 110 -20.51 -8.39 4.14
CA PHE A 110 -19.79 -9.37 4.96
C PHE A 110 -19.48 -10.67 4.23
N SER A 111 -20.37 -11.08 3.31
CA SER A 111 -20.39 -12.39 2.64
C SER A 111 -20.56 -13.56 3.61
N THR A 112 -20.78 -14.76 3.05
CA THR A 112 -20.92 -16.03 3.79
C THR A 112 -19.92 -17.08 3.32
N ARG A 113 -19.13 -16.80 2.27
CA ARG A 113 -18.16 -17.72 1.67
C ARG A 113 -16.82 -17.03 1.42
N ARG A 114 -15.74 -17.82 1.44
CA ARG A 114 -14.37 -17.38 1.14
C ARG A 114 -13.74 -18.36 0.15
N ILE A 115 -14.04 -18.16 -1.12
CA ILE A 115 -13.33 -18.83 -2.22
C ILE A 115 -12.00 -18.10 -2.46
N GLY A 116 -12.06 -16.77 -2.44
CA GLY A 116 -10.90 -15.90 -2.36
C GLY A 116 -10.61 -15.45 -0.92
N PRO A 117 -9.53 -14.68 -0.71
CA PRO A 117 -9.19 -14.08 0.58
C PRO A 117 -10.25 -13.08 1.07
N ASP A 118 -10.27 -12.82 2.38
CA ASP A 118 -11.01 -11.71 2.97
C ASP A 118 -10.39 -10.37 2.54
N LEU A 119 -11.23 -9.39 2.18
CA LEU A 119 -10.81 -8.09 1.65
C LEU A 119 -10.99 -6.94 2.64
N THR A 120 -11.47 -7.17 3.86
CA THR A 120 -11.74 -6.10 4.85
C THR A 120 -10.52 -5.21 5.09
N ARG A 121 -9.31 -5.78 4.95
CA ARG A 121 -8.02 -5.18 5.36
C ARG A 121 -7.02 -5.09 4.22
N VAL A 122 -7.51 -5.05 2.98
CA VAL A 122 -6.65 -5.05 1.80
C VAL A 122 -6.19 -3.66 1.37
N GLY A 123 -6.83 -2.60 1.89
CA GLY A 123 -6.45 -1.23 1.60
C GLY A 123 -4.98 -0.98 1.92
N LEU A 124 -4.24 -0.42 0.96
CA LEU A 124 -2.79 -0.15 1.03
C LEU A 124 -1.91 -1.40 1.15
N LYS A 125 -2.47 -2.61 1.05
CA LYS A 125 -1.69 -3.87 1.04
C LYS A 125 -0.97 -4.06 -0.29
N TYR A 126 -1.64 -3.73 -1.40
CA TYR A 126 -1.07 -3.77 -2.74
C TYR A 126 -1.19 -2.38 -3.38
N GLY A 127 -0.30 -2.06 -4.32
CA GLY A 127 -0.45 -0.84 -5.12
C GLY A 127 -1.64 -0.93 -6.08
N ASP A 128 -2.14 0.23 -6.52
CA ASP A 128 -3.22 0.31 -7.52
C ASP A 128 -2.87 -0.47 -8.80
N ASP A 129 -1.60 -0.41 -9.18
CA ASP A 129 -0.99 -1.14 -10.30
C ASP A 129 -1.13 -2.66 -10.19
N TRP A 130 -0.87 -3.23 -9.01
CA TRP A 130 -1.09 -4.64 -8.73
C TRP A 130 -2.58 -4.99 -8.88
N HIS A 131 -3.47 -4.15 -8.35
CA HIS A 131 -4.90 -4.38 -8.50
C HIS A 131 -5.33 -4.29 -9.97
N TYR A 132 -4.78 -3.37 -10.77
CA TYR A 132 -5.07 -3.34 -12.20
C TYR A 132 -4.57 -4.59 -12.92
N ALA A 133 -3.36 -5.07 -12.62
CA ALA A 133 -2.87 -6.32 -13.18
C ALA A 133 -3.77 -7.51 -12.80
N HIS A 134 -4.14 -7.58 -11.50
CA HIS A 134 -4.96 -8.65 -10.95
C HIS A 134 -6.38 -8.68 -11.54
N HIS A 135 -7.06 -7.54 -11.69
CA HIS A 135 -8.39 -7.51 -12.28
C HIS A 135 -8.35 -7.78 -13.79
N PHE A 136 -7.32 -7.29 -14.50
CA PHE A 136 -7.16 -7.59 -15.92
C PHE A 136 -6.97 -9.09 -16.14
N ASP A 137 -6.05 -9.71 -15.42
CA ASP A 137 -5.88 -11.16 -15.41
C ASP A 137 -5.20 -11.62 -14.11
N PRO A 138 -5.94 -12.25 -13.18
CA PRO A 138 -5.42 -12.63 -11.87
C PRO A 138 -4.17 -13.51 -11.94
N ARG A 139 -4.04 -14.31 -13.01
CA ARG A 139 -2.91 -15.22 -13.25
C ARG A 139 -1.60 -14.50 -13.57
N LEU A 140 -1.63 -13.21 -13.88
CA LEU A 140 -0.42 -12.41 -14.08
C LEU A 140 0.36 -12.21 -12.77
N VAL A 141 -0.35 -12.04 -11.66
CA VAL A 141 0.26 -11.76 -10.34
C VAL A 141 0.09 -12.93 -9.36
N VAL A 142 -0.90 -13.78 -9.57
CA VAL A 142 -1.15 -15.00 -8.78
C VAL A 142 -1.39 -16.16 -9.76
N PRO A 143 -0.33 -16.88 -10.19
CA PRO A 143 -0.41 -17.88 -11.26
C PRO A 143 -1.50 -18.96 -11.07
N ASP A 144 -1.73 -19.40 -9.84
CA ASP A 144 -2.72 -20.44 -9.51
C ASP A 144 -4.11 -19.87 -9.16
N SER A 145 -4.37 -18.59 -9.46
CA SER A 145 -5.64 -17.95 -9.13
C SER A 145 -6.79 -18.53 -9.94
N ILE A 146 -7.85 -18.93 -9.21
CA ILE A 146 -9.13 -19.33 -9.79
C ILE A 146 -10.08 -18.14 -10.02
N MET A 147 -9.66 -16.92 -9.68
CA MET A 147 -10.46 -15.73 -9.91
C MET A 147 -10.65 -15.50 -11.42
N PRO A 148 -11.87 -15.16 -11.88
CA PRO A 148 -12.11 -14.77 -13.26
C PRO A 148 -11.33 -13.51 -13.66
N SER A 149 -11.01 -13.37 -14.95
CA SER A 149 -10.46 -12.14 -15.50
C SER A 149 -11.57 -11.14 -15.78
N PHE A 150 -11.40 -9.86 -15.43
CA PHE A 150 -12.37 -8.78 -15.66
C PHE A 150 -11.93 -7.86 -16.81
N LYS A 151 -11.45 -8.45 -17.91
CA LYS A 151 -10.90 -7.73 -19.08
C LYS A 151 -11.89 -6.75 -19.71
N TRP A 152 -13.19 -6.97 -19.55
CA TRP A 152 -14.26 -6.08 -20.04
C TRP A 152 -14.32 -4.73 -19.31
N LEU A 153 -13.72 -4.61 -18.12
CA LEU A 153 -13.62 -3.33 -17.42
C LEU A 153 -12.48 -2.44 -17.98
N TYR A 154 -11.75 -2.90 -18.99
CA TYR A 154 -10.65 -2.19 -19.62
C TYR A 154 -10.95 -1.93 -21.09
N THR A 155 -10.57 -0.75 -21.55
CA THR A 155 -10.43 -0.53 -22.99
C THR A 155 -9.13 -1.18 -23.47
N GLN A 156 -9.22 -1.92 -24.57
CA GLN A 156 -8.08 -2.52 -25.23
C GLN A 156 -8.00 -2.02 -26.67
N LEU A 157 -6.88 -1.40 -27.04
CA LEU A 157 -6.64 -0.87 -28.38
C LEU A 157 -5.42 -1.55 -28.99
N ARG A 158 -5.59 -2.27 -30.09
CA ARG A 158 -4.48 -2.84 -30.85
C ARG A 158 -4.05 -1.87 -31.94
N LEU A 159 -2.84 -1.35 -31.83
CA LEU A 159 -2.34 -0.28 -32.69
C LEU A 159 -1.04 -0.71 -33.38
N PRO A 160 -0.87 -0.43 -34.69
CA PRO A 160 0.38 -0.70 -35.37
C PRO A 160 1.49 0.22 -34.87
N VAL A 161 2.71 -0.31 -34.86
CA VAL A 161 3.92 0.45 -34.53
C VAL A 161 4.61 0.83 -35.84
N THR A 162 4.89 2.12 -36.02
CA THR A 162 5.64 2.66 -37.16
C THR A 162 7.04 3.04 -36.73
N LYS A 163 8.01 2.87 -37.63
CA LYS A 163 9.39 3.30 -37.43
C LYS A 163 9.60 4.63 -38.16
N ALA A 164 9.97 5.68 -37.43
CA ALA A 164 10.31 6.99 -37.98
C ALA A 164 11.59 7.50 -37.32
N GLU A 165 12.60 7.86 -38.12
CA GLU A 165 13.87 8.45 -37.62
C GLU A 165 14.63 7.62 -36.58
N GLY A 166 14.43 6.29 -36.58
CA GLY A 166 15.05 5.38 -35.61
C GLY A 166 14.17 5.07 -34.38
N ASP A 167 13.06 5.79 -34.23
CA ASP A 167 12.15 5.68 -33.10
C ASP A 167 10.90 4.89 -33.47
N LEU A 168 10.39 4.09 -32.53
CA LEU A 168 9.12 3.40 -32.67
C LEU A 168 7.99 4.30 -32.15
N LYS A 169 6.96 4.52 -32.97
CA LYS A 169 5.79 5.34 -32.63
C LYS A 169 4.51 4.53 -32.86
N LEU A 170 3.44 4.83 -32.14
CA LEU A 170 2.13 4.25 -32.45
C LEU A 170 1.51 4.99 -33.63
N ALA A 171 0.87 4.23 -34.53
CA ALA A 171 0.07 4.82 -35.59
C ALA A 171 -1.11 5.59 -35.00
N GLN A 172 -1.39 6.78 -35.56
CA GLN A 172 -2.56 7.56 -35.21
C GLN A 172 -3.84 6.82 -35.65
N SER A 173 -4.87 6.85 -34.81
CA SER A 173 -6.20 6.31 -35.09
C SER A 173 -7.25 7.17 -34.38
N VAL A 174 -8.49 7.15 -34.87
CA VAL A 174 -9.60 7.90 -34.26
C VAL A 174 -9.84 7.41 -32.82
N GLU A 175 -9.68 6.12 -32.58
CA GLU A 175 -9.81 5.49 -31.27
C GLU A 175 -8.73 6.01 -30.32
N LEU A 176 -7.47 6.08 -30.76
CA LEU A 176 -6.38 6.63 -29.94
C LEU A 176 -6.64 8.10 -29.59
N LEU A 177 -7.13 8.90 -30.54
CA LEU A 177 -7.46 10.31 -30.32
C LEU A 177 -8.59 10.52 -29.30
N SER A 178 -9.45 9.52 -29.07
CA SER A 178 -10.49 9.60 -28.03
C SER A 178 -9.95 9.50 -26.60
N TYR A 179 -8.74 8.95 -26.42
CA TYR A 179 -8.10 8.79 -25.11
C TYR A 179 -6.97 9.78 -24.87
N PHE A 180 -6.31 10.27 -25.91
CA PHE A 180 -5.13 11.14 -25.81
C PHE A 180 -5.37 12.49 -26.50
N THR A 181 -5.17 13.58 -25.76
CA THR A 181 -5.14 14.96 -26.26
C THR A 181 -3.75 15.27 -26.82
N MET A 182 -3.56 15.07 -28.12
CA MET A 182 -2.25 15.12 -28.80
C MET A 182 -1.47 16.46 -28.64
N LYS A 183 -0.65 16.60 -27.58
CA LYS A 183 0.32 17.67 -27.31
C LYS A 183 1.79 17.21 -27.45
N ALA A 184 2.60 17.86 -28.28
CA ALA A 184 3.93 17.39 -28.66
C ALA A 184 4.97 17.25 -27.51
N ASP A 185 4.72 17.85 -26.36
CA ASP A 185 5.66 18.00 -25.23
C ASP A 185 5.49 16.96 -24.11
N VAL A 186 4.40 16.19 -24.09
CA VAL A 186 4.16 15.20 -23.02
C VAL A 186 4.58 13.80 -23.48
N GLN A 187 5.66 13.27 -22.90
CA GLN A 187 6.09 11.90 -23.13
C GLN A 187 5.29 10.91 -22.28
N ILE A 188 4.75 9.88 -22.92
CA ILE A 188 4.03 8.80 -22.24
C ILE A 188 4.89 7.53 -22.35
N PRO A 189 5.58 7.14 -21.28
CA PRO A 189 6.40 5.94 -21.31
C PRO A 189 5.50 4.70 -21.39
N LEU A 190 5.65 3.92 -22.46
CA LEU A 190 4.96 2.63 -22.62
C LEU A 190 5.99 1.51 -22.71
N TYR A 191 5.74 0.45 -21.97
CA TYR A 191 6.68 -0.67 -21.86
C TYR A 191 5.94 -1.96 -22.20
N PRO A 192 5.89 -2.33 -23.49
CA PRO A 192 5.24 -3.55 -23.89
C PRO A 192 5.95 -4.77 -23.29
N ASN A 193 5.19 -5.78 -22.89
CA ASN A 193 5.77 -7.09 -22.56
C ASN A 193 6.09 -7.87 -23.87
N PRO A 194 6.67 -9.09 -23.80
CA PRO A 194 6.97 -9.89 -25.01
C PRO A 194 5.76 -10.18 -25.92
N ALA A 195 4.53 -10.07 -25.42
CA ALA A 195 3.30 -10.23 -26.20
C ALA A 195 2.80 -8.90 -26.84
N GLY A 196 3.55 -7.81 -26.69
CA GLY A 196 3.16 -6.49 -27.16
C GLY A 196 2.08 -5.83 -26.30
N LEU A 197 1.86 -6.27 -25.06
CA LEU A 197 0.87 -5.67 -24.16
C LEU A 197 1.49 -4.52 -23.38
N THR A 198 0.89 -3.34 -23.40
CA THR A 198 1.29 -2.22 -22.55
C THR A 198 0.13 -1.66 -21.73
N PHE A 199 0.38 -1.40 -20.46
CA PHE A 199 -0.59 -0.72 -19.60
C PHE A 199 -0.36 0.79 -19.60
N VAL A 200 -1.46 1.54 -19.63
CA VAL A 200 -1.43 3.00 -19.48
C VAL A 200 -2.16 3.32 -18.17
N PRO A 201 -1.46 3.81 -17.13
CA PRO A 201 -2.10 4.12 -15.87
C PRO A 201 -3.11 5.26 -16.04
N PRO A 202 -4.17 5.32 -15.21
CA PRO A 202 -5.08 6.45 -15.22
C PRO A 202 -4.32 7.71 -14.77
N PRO A 203 -4.71 8.90 -15.28
CA PRO A 203 -4.09 10.14 -14.84
C PRO A 203 -4.33 10.39 -13.35
N ALA A 204 -3.43 11.14 -12.73
CA ALA A 204 -3.44 11.38 -11.28
C ALA A 204 -4.69 12.13 -10.80
N ASP A 205 -5.33 12.92 -11.67
CA ASP A 205 -6.57 13.65 -11.41
C ASP A 205 -7.84 12.83 -11.70
N GLY A 206 -7.68 11.60 -12.23
CA GLY A 206 -8.78 10.70 -12.59
C GLY A 206 -9.62 11.18 -13.78
N ARG A 207 -9.21 12.23 -14.51
CA ARG A 207 -9.96 12.79 -15.63
C ARG A 207 -9.38 12.28 -16.95
N TRP A 208 -10.24 11.72 -17.78
CA TRP A 208 -9.93 11.42 -19.18
C TRP A 208 -10.48 12.57 -20.03
N PRO A 209 -9.79 13.03 -21.10
CA PRO A 209 -8.64 12.45 -21.83
C PRO A 209 -7.23 12.77 -21.28
N LEU A 210 -6.21 11.98 -21.69
CA LEU A 210 -4.79 12.13 -21.33
C LEU A 210 -4.05 13.14 -22.23
N ASP A 211 -3.50 14.21 -21.66
CA ASP A 211 -2.67 15.18 -22.38
C ASP A 211 -1.36 14.59 -22.94
N GLY A 212 -1.13 14.77 -24.24
CA GLY A 212 0.08 14.36 -24.96
C GLY A 212 -0.17 13.76 -26.35
N THR A 213 0.68 14.12 -27.31
CA THR A 213 1.02 13.30 -28.46
C THR A 213 1.87 12.23 -27.80
N PRO A 214 1.54 10.95 -27.93
CA PRO A 214 2.29 9.95 -27.22
C PRO A 214 3.69 9.93 -27.86
N VAL A 215 4.65 10.64 -27.25
CA VAL A 215 6.07 10.41 -27.46
C VAL A 215 6.34 9.16 -26.64
N ILE A 216 6.15 8.03 -27.32
CA ILE A 216 6.21 6.74 -26.69
C ILE A 216 7.65 6.32 -26.73
N ASP A 217 8.26 6.30 -25.55
CA ASP A 217 9.57 5.71 -25.41
C ASP A 217 9.45 4.19 -25.36
N LEU A 218 9.30 3.58 -26.54
CA LEU A 218 9.43 2.13 -26.72
C LEU A 218 10.91 1.67 -26.65
N LYS A 219 11.88 2.60 -26.54
CA LYS A 219 13.31 2.27 -26.43
C LYS A 219 13.68 1.76 -25.04
N GLY A 220 12.88 2.09 -24.02
CA GLY A 220 13.06 1.60 -22.64
C GLY A 220 12.80 0.09 -22.44
N PHE A 221 12.50 -0.65 -23.52
CA PHE A 221 12.61 -2.10 -23.52
C PHE A 221 14.09 -2.46 -23.65
N GLY A 222 14.78 -2.68 -22.52
CA GLY A 222 16.22 -2.97 -22.50
C GLY A 222 16.64 -3.94 -23.60
N ASP A 223 17.72 -3.64 -24.32
CA ASP A 223 18.44 -4.32 -25.43
C ASP A 223 17.71 -5.20 -26.47
N LYS A 224 16.44 -5.57 -26.34
CA LYS A 224 15.77 -6.58 -27.19
C LYS A 224 14.29 -6.29 -27.45
N PRO A 225 13.88 -5.10 -27.94
CA PRO A 225 12.48 -4.90 -28.34
C PRO A 225 12.08 -6.05 -29.27
N PRO A 226 10.94 -6.73 -29.05
CA PRO A 226 10.45 -7.68 -30.03
C PRO A 226 10.35 -6.98 -31.39
N ALA A 227 10.33 -7.73 -32.48
CA ALA A 227 9.89 -7.21 -33.78
C ALA A 227 8.40 -6.80 -33.68
N LEU A 228 8.12 -5.71 -32.95
CA LEU A 228 6.79 -5.24 -32.61
C LEU A 228 6.21 -4.56 -33.83
N THR A 229 5.36 -5.27 -34.55
CA THR A 229 4.54 -4.71 -35.62
C THR A 229 3.29 -4.03 -35.07
N ALA A 230 2.87 -4.40 -33.86
CA ALA A 230 1.72 -3.81 -33.15
C ALA A 230 1.87 -3.95 -31.63
N VAL A 231 1.17 -3.09 -30.90
CA VAL A 231 1.06 -3.09 -29.43
C VAL A 231 -0.42 -3.04 -29.04
N THR A 232 -0.78 -3.72 -27.96
CA THR A 232 -2.11 -3.62 -27.34
C THR A 232 -2.03 -2.69 -26.13
N LEU A 233 -2.65 -1.53 -26.22
CA LEU A 233 -2.81 -0.60 -25.10
C LEU A 233 -3.95 -1.10 -24.20
N VAL A 234 -3.70 -1.19 -22.91
CA VAL A 234 -4.69 -1.47 -21.87
C VAL A 234 -4.91 -0.20 -21.07
N LEU A 235 -6.13 0.33 -21.13
CA LEU A 235 -6.56 1.56 -20.48
C LEU A 235 -7.67 1.23 -19.48
N PRO A 236 -7.53 1.58 -18.19
CA PRO A 236 -8.57 1.33 -17.21
C PRO A 236 -9.77 2.26 -17.41
N SER A 237 -10.98 1.70 -17.46
CA SER A 237 -12.22 2.50 -17.45
C SER A 237 -12.47 3.13 -16.08
N LEU A 238 -13.39 4.09 -16.02
CA LEU A 238 -13.82 4.70 -14.76
C LEU A 238 -14.32 3.64 -13.75
N ASP A 239 -14.97 2.58 -14.22
CA ASP A 239 -15.47 1.48 -13.39
C ASP A 239 -14.34 0.75 -12.66
N VAL A 240 -13.27 0.35 -13.35
CA VAL A 240 -12.17 -0.37 -12.69
C VAL A 240 -11.33 0.56 -11.83
N VAL A 241 -11.17 1.83 -12.22
CA VAL A 241 -10.54 2.82 -11.33
C VAL A 241 -11.36 2.97 -10.06
N GLY A 242 -12.68 3.11 -10.16
CA GLY A 242 -13.59 3.12 -9.03
C GLY A 242 -13.44 1.87 -8.17
N LEU A 243 -13.48 0.68 -8.78
CA LEU A 243 -13.34 -0.60 -8.09
C LEU A 243 -12.04 -0.67 -7.29
N VAL A 244 -10.92 -0.27 -7.89
CA VAL A 244 -9.63 -0.21 -7.20
C VAL A 244 -9.66 0.79 -6.04
N LYS A 245 -10.27 1.98 -6.21
CA LYS A 245 -10.41 2.94 -5.09
C LYS A 245 -11.26 2.40 -3.96
N TYR A 246 -12.36 1.71 -4.27
CA TYR A 246 -13.17 1.04 -3.27
C TYR A 246 -12.36 -0.03 -2.50
N VAL A 247 -11.63 -0.90 -3.21
CA VAL A 247 -10.77 -1.92 -2.60
C VAL A 247 -9.67 -1.29 -1.75
N GLN A 248 -9.07 -0.18 -2.21
CA GLN A 248 -8.06 0.57 -1.46
C GLN A 248 -8.62 1.25 -0.20
N LYS A 249 -9.91 1.59 -0.17
CA LYS A 249 -10.58 2.19 0.99
C LYS A 249 -10.81 1.16 2.11
N LEU A 250 -10.96 -0.13 1.78
CA LEU A 250 -11.28 -1.18 2.76
C LEU A 250 -10.25 -1.26 3.89
N GLY A 251 -10.71 -1.04 5.12
CA GLY A 251 -9.90 -1.09 6.34
C GLY A 251 -9.17 0.20 6.69
N THR A 252 -9.14 1.21 5.81
CA THR A 252 -8.37 2.44 6.04
C THR A 252 -8.98 3.39 7.08
N ASN A 253 -10.26 3.22 7.42
CA ASN A 253 -10.87 3.88 8.58
C ASN A 253 -10.18 3.52 9.91
N ARG A 254 -9.42 2.40 9.94
CA ARG A 254 -8.60 1.96 11.09
C ARG A 254 -7.18 2.50 11.09
N GLY A 255 -6.77 3.26 10.07
CA GLY A 255 -5.44 3.85 9.95
C GLY A 255 -4.48 3.03 9.07
N VAL A 256 -3.17 3.30 9.20
CA VAL A 256 -2.11 2.66 8.40
C VAL A 256 -1.86 1.24 8.90
N TRP A 257 -2.77 0.34 8.56
CA TRP A 257 -2.86 -1.04 9.06
C TRP A 257 -1.53 -1.78 9.19
N ARG A 258 -0.71 -1.72 8.14
CA ARG A 258 0.55 -2.45 8.05
C ARG A 258 1.60 -1.93 9.05
N ASP A 259 1.55 -0.67 9.50
CA ASP A 259 2.56 -0.12 10.43
C ASP A 259 2.48 -0.76 11.81
N VAL A 260 1.30 -1.27 12.19
CA VAL A 260 1.06 -1.78 13.55
C VAL A 260 1.02 -3.31 13.64
N PHE A 261 0.63 -4.01 12.57
CA PHE A 261 0.29 -5.45 12.67
C PHE A 261 1.03 -6.39 11.73
N GLU A 262 1.43 -5.93 10.55
CA GLU A 262 2.30 -6.77 9.70
C GLU A 262 3.74 -6.68 10.21
N PRO A 263 4.58 -7.70 9.98
CA PRO A 263 5.98 -7.68 10.39
C PRO A 263 6.75 -6.66 9.52
N GLN A 264 6.56 -5.38 9.82
CA GLN A 264 7.30 -4.25 9.27
C GLN A 264 8.51 -3.94 10.15
N ALA A 265 8.38 -4.22 11.45
CA ALA A 265 9.45 -4.23 12.44
C ALA A 265 10.18 -5.59 12.48
N VAL A 266 10.42 -6.21 11.32
CA VAL A 266 11.39 -7.32 11.25
C VAL A 266 12.76 -6.71 11.46
N SER A 267 13.36 -7.02 12.61
CA SER A 267 14.74 -6.68 12.89
C SER A 267 15.62 -7.27 11.80
N VAL A 268 16.63 -6.51 11.40
CA VAL A 268 17.63 -7.06 10.49
C VAL A 268 18.39 -8.11 11.28
N SER A 269 18.39 -9.33 10.78
CA SER A 269 19.16 -10.43 11.35
C SER A 269 20.48 -10.57 10.59
N VAL A 270 21.59 -10.69 11.32
CA VAL A 270 22.88 -11.11 10.74
C VAL A 270 22.86 -12.64 10.58
N MET A 271 21.83 -13.14 9.91
CA MET A 271 21.68 -14.57 9.63
C MET A 271 22.39 -14.90 8.32
N THR A 272 22.94 -16.12 8.27
CA THR A 272 23.41 -16.74 7.03
C THR A 272 22.48 -17.90 6.74
N ILE A 273 21.96 -17.97 5.51
CA ILE A 273 21.12 -19.07 5.06
C ILE A 273 22.03 -20.12 4.42
N PRO A 274 22.12 -21.34 4.98
CA PRO A 274 22.95 -22.39 4.40
C PRO A 274 22.41 -22.78 3.01
N SER A 275 23.29 -22.80 2.01
CA SER A 275 22.93 -23.28 0.68
C SER A 275 23.00 -24.81 0.64
N SER A 276 21.93 -25.45 0.17
CA SER A 276 21.87 -26.88 -0.12
C SER A 276 21.08 -27.11 -1.40
N ALA A 277 21.30 -28.24 -2.08
CA ALA A 277 20.58 -28.59 -3.30
C ALA A 277 19.06 -28.60 -3.07
N ASP A 278 18.60 -29.24 -1.99
CA ASP A 278 17.19 -29.30 -1.61
C ASP A 278 16.56 -27.91 -1.40
N LEU A 279 17.32 -27.00 -0.76
CA LEU A 279 16.85 -25.64 -0.50
C LEU A 279 16.78 -24.82 -1.79
N LEU A 280 17.74 -25.01 -2.71
CA LEU A 280 17.71 -24.39 -4.03
C LEU A 280 16.53 -24.88 -4.88
N ASP A 281 16.24 -26.17 -4.87
CA ASP A 281 15.13 -26.75 -5.62
C ASP A 281 13.78 -26.31 -5.05
N LEU A 282 13.62 -26.29 -3.72
CA LEU A 282 12.47 -25.69 -3.06
C LEU A 282 12.34 -24.21 -3.44
N GLY A 283 13.43 -23.46 -3.40
CA GLY A 283 13.47 -22.04 -3.72
C GLY A 283 13.07 -21.74 -5.15
N ARG A 284 13.50 -22.58 -6.09
CA ARG A 284 13.07 -22.54 -7.50
C ARG A 284 11.56 -22.78 -7.64
N GLY A 285 11.02 -23.74 -6.89
CA GLY A 285 9.57 -24.02 -6.86
C GLY A 285 8.76 -22.84 -6.31
N VAL A 286 9.20 -22.26 -5.20
CA VAL A 286 8.58 -21.07 -4.59
C VAL A 286 8.65 -19.89 -5.57
N TYR A 287 9.82 -19.63 -6.16
CA TYR A 287 10.00 -18.55 -7.13
C TYR A 287 9.06 -18.68 -8.34
N LYS A 288 8.98 -19.89 -8.90
CA LYS A 288 8.09 -20.20 -10.04
C LYS A 288 6.62 -19.93 -9.70
N THR A 289 6.20 -20.18 -8.47
CA THR A 289 4.79 -20.08 -8.07
C THR A 289 4.42 -18.67 -7.60
N ARG A 290 5.38 -17.94 -6.99
CA ARG A 290 5.10 -16.71 -6.24
C ARG A 290 5.76 -15.45 -6.80
N CYS A 291 6.85 -15.58 -7.55
CA CYS A 291 7.69 -14.45 -7.95
C CYS A 291 7.72 -14.20 -9.47
N ILE A 292 7.59 -15.27 -10.27
CA ILE A 292 7.78 -15.23 -11.73
C ILE A 292 6.83 -14.27 -12.46
N GLY A 293 5.60 -14.11 -11.96
CA GLY A 293 4.58 -13.25 -12.57
C GLY A 293 5.03 -11.79 -12.70
N CYS A 294 5.80 -11.33 -11.71
CA CYS A 294 6.36 -9.98 -11.68
C CYS A 294 7.84 -9.96 -12.12
N HIS A 295 8.69 -10.78 -11.50
CA HIS A 295 10.14 -10.71 -11.71
C HIS A 295 10.65 -11.45 -12.96
N GLY A 296 9.79 -12.22 -13.63
CA GLY A 296 10.13 -12.94 -14.85
C GLY A 296 10.86 -14.26 -14.62
N PRO A 297 10.86 -15.17 -15.61
CA PRO A 297 11.53 -16.47 -15.50
C PRO A 297 13.04 -16.39 -15.28
N LYS A 298 13.66 -15.29 -15.73
CA LYS A 298 15.11 -15.03 -15.61
C LYS A 298 15.47 -14.15 -14.42
N GLY A 299 14.48 -13.61 -13.70
CA GLY A 299 14.70 -12.59 -12.68
C GLY A 299 15.12 -11.23 -13.21
N ASP A 300 14.86 -10.93 -14.48
CA ASP A 300 15.21 -9.69 -15.17
C ASP A 300 14.18 -8.57 -14.97
N GLY A 301 13.20 -8.77 -14.08
CA GLY A 301 12.14 -7.79 -13.83
C GLY A 301 11.12 -7.66 -14.96
N ASN A 302 11.13 -8.58 -15.95
CA ASN A 302 10.26 -8.56 -17.13
C ASN A 302 9.20 -9.67 -17.11
N GLY A 303 8.59 -9.92 -15.96
CA GLY A 303 7.45 -10.83 -15.86
C GLY A 303 6.21 -10.34 -16.62
N PRO A 304 5.24 -11.22 -16.92
CA PRO A 304 4.02 -10.86 -17.65
C PRO A 304 3.25 -9.68 -17.07
N ALA A 305 3.25 -9.54 -15.73
CA ALA A 305 2.60 -8.43 -15.03
C ALA A 305 3.39 -7.11 -15.12
N ALA A 306 4.69 -7.14 -15.40
CA ALA A 306 5.61 -6.00 -15.22
C ALA A 306 5.16 -4.72 -15.96
N THR A 307 4.42 -4.85 -17.07
CA THR A 307 3.88 -3.68 -17.79
C THR A 307 2.84 -2.89 -16.99
N PHE A 308 2.09 -3.56 -16.11
CA PHE A 308 1.12 -2.91 -15.24
C PHE A 308 1.79 -2.20 -14.06
N LEU A 309 3.00 -2.62 -13.68
CA LEU A 309 3.58 -2.33 -12.37
C LEU A 309 4.46 -1.08 -12.40
N SER A 310 4.20 -0.17 -11.46
CA SER A 310 4.96 1.06 -11.28
C SER A 310 5.20 1.31 -9.79
N PRO A 311 6.44 1.19 -9.30
CA PRO A 311 7.68 0.96 -10.05
C PRO A 311 7.80 -0.46 -10.61
N ARG A 312 8.65 -0.64 -11.62
CA ARG A 312 8.93 -1.95 -12.20
C ARG A 312 9.50 -2.94 -11.16
N PRO A 313 9.24 -4.25 -11.32
CA PRO A 313 9.87 -5.29 -10.51
C PRO A 313 11.39 -5.22 -10.57
N ARG A 314 12.05 -5.61 -9.47
CA ARG A 314 13.51 -5.64 -9.37
C ARG A 314 14.08 -6.63 -10.39
N ASP A 315 15.05 -6.16 -11.17
CA ASP A 315 15.98 -7.01 -11.90
C ASP A 315 17.05 -7.54 -10.91
N PHE A 316 16.99 -8.84 -10.63
CA PHE A 316 17.92 -9.53 -9.75
C PHE A 316 19.24 -9.85 -10.43
N THR A 317 19.30 -9.87 -11.77
CA THR A 317 20.50 -10.26 -12.53
C THR A 317 21.66 -9.28 -12.31
N LEU A 318 21.33 -8.01 -12.05
CA LEU A 318 22.29 -6.94 -11.75
C LEU A 318 22.96 -7.09 -10.39
N GLY A 319 22.35 -7.81 -9.44
CA GLY A 319 22.87 -7.85 -8.06
C GLY A 319 22.81 -6.49 -7.34
N VAL A 320 21.90 -5.59 -7.73
CA VAL A 320 21.76 -4.24 -7.17
C VAL A 320 20.45 -4.12 -6.39
N PHE A 321 20.55 -3.94 -5.07
CA PHE A 321 19.38 -3.98 -4.16
C PHE A 321 19.21 -2.67 -3.40
N LYS A 322 17.97 -2.17 -3.33
CA LYS A 322 17.65 -0.91 -2.66
C LYS A 322 17.72 -0.98 -1.14
N PHE A 323 17.22 -2.07 -0.55
CA PHE A 323 17.03 -2.17 0.89
C PHE A 323 18.08 -3.12 1.46
N ARG A 324 19.06 -2.54 2.15
CA ARG A 324 20.26 -3.23 2.65
C ARG A 324 20.58 -2.77 4.05
N THR A 325 21.47 -3.50 4.71
CA THR A 325 22.22 -3.03 5.88
C THR A 325 23.69 -2.82 5.59
N THR A 326 24.17 -3.22 4.43
CA THR A 326 25.54 -3.00 3.98
C THR A 326 25.72 -1.58 3.39
N PRO A 327 26.96 -1.04 3.37
CA PRO A 327 27.29 0.23 2.72
C PRO A 327 26.83 0.33 1.26
N SER A 328 26.67 1.56 0.74
CA SER A 328 26.27 1.79 -0.65
C SER A 328 27.19 1.07 -1.64
N GLY A 329 26.61 0.42 -2.66
CA GLY A 329 27.34 -0.38 -3.62
C GLY A 329 27.49 -1.86 -3.23
N SER A 330 27.54 -2.20 -1.94
CA SER A 330 27.67 -3.60 -1.50
C SER A 330 26.43 -4.45 -1.80
N LEU A 331 26.63 -5.76 -1.99
CA LEU A 331 25.57 -6.78 -1.98
C LEU A 331 24.78 -6.76 -0.66
N PRO A 332 23.46 -7.04 -0.67
CA PRO A 332 22.66 -7.20 0.55
C PRO A 332 23.13 -8.40 1.37
N THR A 333 22.78 -8.47 2.65
CA THR A 333 22.89 -9.72 3.41
C THR A 333 21.72 -10.67 3.13
N ASP A 334 21.84 -11.93 3.54
CA ASP A 334 20.71 -12.88 3.52
C ASP A 334 19.53 -12.36 4.37
N GLY A 335 19.84 -11.74 5.51
CA GLY A 335 18.86 -11.08 6.38
C GLY A 335 18.12 -9.92 5.69
N ASP A 336 18.80 -9.13 4.86
CA ASP A 336 18.17 -8.04 4.11
C ASP A 336 17.18 -8.56 3.06
N LEU A 337 17.57 -9.60 2.33
CA LEU A 337 16.70 -10.26 1.35
C LEU A 337 15.50 -10.92 2.05
N TYR A 338 15.75 -11.67 3.13
CA TYR A 338 14.70 -12.31 3.93
C TYR A 338 13.71 -11.29 4.49
N ARG A 339 14.22 -10.17 5.04
CA ARG A 339 13.41 -9.06 5.55
C ARG A 339 12.55 -8.48 4.43
N THR A 340 13.12 -8.24 3.26
CA THR A 340 12.41 -7.66 2.11
C THR A 340 11.31 -8.58 1.58
N VAL A 341 11.59 -9.87 1.43
CA VAL A 341 10.59 -10.89 1.04
C VAL A 341 9.47 -10.97 2.07
N THR A 342 9.82 -11.05 3.35
CA THR A 342 8.84 -11.15 4.45
C THR A 342 7.88 -9.97 4.47
N ARG A 343 8.42 -8.75 4.45
CA ARG A 343 7.66 -7.52 4.69
C ARG A 343 7.04 -6.92 3.42
N GLY A 344 7.46 -7.40 2.25
CA GLY A 344 7.16 -6.79 0.96
C GLY A 344 7.77 -5.40 0.76
N VAL A 345 7.29 -4.67 -0.24
CA VAL A 345 7.70 -3.28 -0.49
C VAL A 345 6.46 -2.43 -0.71
N ARG A 346 6.18 -1.52 0.23
CA ARG A 346 5.02 -0.62 0.15
C ARG A 346 5.06 0.29 -1.06
N TRP A 347 3.87 0.75 -1.49
CA TRP A 347 3.73 1.57 -2.71
C TRP A 347 4.34 0.91 -3.95
N THR A 348 4.34 -0.42 -3.97
CA THR A 348 4.70 -1.22 -5.13
C THR A 348 3.79 -2.45 -5.16
N ALA A 349 3.86 -3.19 -6.25
CA ALA A 349 3.19 -4.46 -6.39
C ALA A 349 3.86 -5.64 -5.65
N MET A 350 4.93 -5.41 -4.88
CA MET A 350 5.61 -6.45 -4.11
C MET A 350 4.91 -6.69 -2.75
N PRO A 351 4.16 -7.80 -2.58
CA PRO A 351 3.38 -8.05 -1.38
C PRO A 351 4.24 -8.55 -0.22
N THR A 352 3.64 -8.66 0.97
CA THR A 352 4.23 -9.48 2.03
C THR A 352 4.22 -10.95 1.66
N TRP A 353 5.19 -11.68 2.18
CA TRP A 353 5.22 -13.15 2.12
C TRP A 353 5.38 -13.77 3.50
N HIS A 354 5.04 -13.03 4.56
CA HIS A 354 5.13 -13.49 5.95
C HIS A 354 4.26 -14.70 6.27
N GLU A 355 3.23 -14.94 5.47
CA GLU A 355 2.36 -16.12 5.52
C GLU A 355 3.03 -17.39 5.00
N LEU A 356 4.13 -17.26 4.24
CA LEU A 356 4.93 -18.41 3.82
C LEU A 356 5.81 -18.87 4.99
N PRO A 357 5.94 -20.19 5.21
CA PRO A 357 6.87 -20.73 6.19
C PRO A 357 8.29 -20.19 5.99
N ASP A 358 9.02 -19.97 7.08
CA ASP A 358 10.40 -19.44 7.05
C ASP A 358 11.29 -20.23 6.09
N LYS A 359 11.15 -21.57 6.07
CA LYS A 359 11.89 -22.46 5.16
C LYS A 359 11.70 -22.08 3.68
N GLU A 360 10.48 -21.76 3.25
CA GLU A 360 10.20 -21.36 1.87
C GLU A 360 10.76 -19.98 1.55
N ARG A 361 10.68 -19.05 2.51
CA ARG A 361 11.28 -17.72 2.38
C ARG A 361 12.81 -17.78 2.32
N PHE A 362 13.44 -18.61 3.14
CA PHE A 362 14.88 -18.85 3.05
C PHE A 362 15.25 -19.47 1.71
N ALA A 363 14.47 -20.45 1.26
CA ALA A 363 14.70 -21.13 -0.02
C ALA A 363 14.67 -20.18 -1.21
N VAL A 364 13.66 -19.31 -1.30
CA VAL A 364 13.57 -18.35 -2.41
C VAL A 364 14.69 -17.32 -2.36
N VAL A 365 15.15 -16.91 -1.16
CA VAL A 365 16.33 -16.03 -1.02
C VAL A 365 17.58 -16.70 -1.59
N THR A 366 17.83 -17.97 -1.23
CA THR A 366 18.96 -18.74 -1.79
C THR A 366 18.88 -18.82 -3.31
N TYR A 367 17.70 -19.07 -3.86
CA TYR A 367 17.49 -19.12 -5.31
C TYR A 367 17.73 -17.77 -5.99
N ILE A 368 17.21 -16.66 -5.44
CA ILE A 368 17.38 -15.31 -6.01
C ILE A 368 18.85 -14.95 -6.16
N LYS A 369 19.70 -15.31 -5.20
CA LYS A 369 21.15 -15.06 -5.26
C LYS A 369 21.81 -15.74 -6.46
N THR A 370 21.28 -16.87 -6.92
CA THR A 370 21.80 -17.58 -8.11
C THR A 370 21.55 -16.86 -9.43
N LEU A 371 20.66 -15.86 -9.45
CA LEU A 371 20.27 -15.13 -10.66
C LEU A 371 21.29 -14.06 -11.06
N SER A 372 22.24 -13.72 -10.19
CA SER A 372 23.33 -12.79 -10.50
C SER A 372 24.68 -13.47 -10.33
N THR A 373 25.60 -13.21 -11.26
CA THR A 373 26.99 -13.68 -11.17
C THR A 373 27.75 -12.98 -10.05
N ARG A 374 27.31 -11.79 -9.64
CA ARG A 374 27.96 -10.97 -8.61
C ARG A 374 28.19 -11.71 -7.29
N TRP A 375 27.25 -12.58 -6.91
CA TRP A 375 27.34 -13.42 -5.72
C TRP A 375 28.40 -14.53 -5.77
N LYS A 376 29.01 -14.77 -6.94
CA LYS A 376 30.16 -15.68 -7.09
C LYS A 376 31.48 -14.97 -6.83
N ASP A 377 31.54 -13.69 -7.21
CA ASP A 377 32.77 -12.91 -7.26
C ASP A 377 32.92 -11.98 -6.04
N GLU A 378 31.80 -11.62 -5.41
CA GLU A 378 31.75 -10.66 -4.30
C GLU A 378 31.05 -11.26 -3.08
N THR A 379 31.51 -10.82 -1.90
CA THR A 379 30.85 -11.08 -0.62
C THR A 379 30.24 -9.78 -0.08
N PRO A 380 29.05 -9.81 0.54
CA PRO A 380 28.50 -8.63 1.21
C PRO A 380 29.48 -8.06 2.23
N GLU A 381 29.66 -6.74 2.20
CA GLU A 381 30.39 -6.03 3.24
C GLU A 381 29.68 -6.16 4.59
N PRO A 382 30.40 -5.97 5.72
CA PRO A 382 29.79 -6.00 7.03
C PRO A 382 28.61 -5.02 7.16
N PRO A 383 27.50 -5.41 7.81
CA PRO A 383 26.39 -4.52 8.09
C PRO A 383 26.83 -3.26 8.84
N ALA A 384 26.32 -2.09 8.44
CA ALA A 384 26.51 -0.85 9.15
C ALA A 384 25.88 -0.93 10.54
N VAL A 385 26.64 -0.51 11.54
CA VAL A 385 26.16 -0.43 12.94
C VAL A 385 25.26 0.79 13.06
N ILE A 386 23.99 0.57 13.38
CA ILE A 386 23.02 1.64 13.62
C ILE A 386 22.70 1.67 15.11
N ALA A 387 23.07 2.77 15.78
CA ALA A 387 22.79 2.98 17.19
C ALA A 387 21.28 3.07 17.48
N ASP A 388 20.93 3.04 18.77
CA ASP A 388 19.56 3.33 19.18
C ASP A 388 19.20 4.79 18.86
N PRO A 389 17.96 5.04 18.36
CA PRO A 389 17.54 6.38 18.02
C PRO A 389 17.51 7.26 19.28
N PRO A 390 17.94 8.54 19.20
CA PRO A 390 17.79 9.47 20.30
C PRO A 390 16.29 9.69 20.59
N LYS A 391 15.96 10.03 21.84
CA LYS A 391 14.56 10.29 22.23
C LYS A 391 13.98 11.44 21.39
N ALA A 392 12.82 11.20 20.79
CA ALA A 392 12.14 12.18 19.97
C ALA A 392 11.80 13.45 20.76
N SER A 393 12.03 14.62 20.15
CA SER A 393 11.68 15.92 20.73
C SER A 393 11.32 16.95 19.65
N PRO A 394 10.53 17.99 19.98
CA PRO A 394 10.22 19.06 19.03
C PRO A 394 11.46 19.78 18.49
N ALA A 395 12.49 19.95 19.33
CA ALA A 395 13.76 20.55 18.94
C ALA A 395 14.49 19.71 17.87
N LEU A 396 14.45 18.38 18.00
CA LEU A 396 15.06 17.46 17.05
C LEU A 396 14.36 17.50 15.68
N VAL A 397 13.03 17.56 15.67
CA VAL A 397 12.23 17.73 14.45
C VAL A 397 12.51 19.08 13.78
N SER A 398 12.59 20.16 14.56
CA SER A 398 12.94 21.50 14.05
C SER A 398 14.32 21.52 13.41
N ARG A 399 15.33 20.96 14.09
CA ARG A 399 16.69 20.83 13.52
C ARG A 399 16.69 20.01 12.23
N GLY A 400 15.91 18.92 12.19
CA GLY A 400 15.76 18.09 10.99
C GLY A 400 15.20 18.85 9.79
N LYS A 401 14.23 19.74 10.03
CA LYS A 401 13.67 20.62 8.99
C LYS A 401 14.73 21.55 8.40
N ASP A 402 15.53 22.20 9.25
CA ASP A 402 16.57 23.12 8.80
C ASP A 402 17.65 22.38 7.99
N LEU A 403 18.03 21.17 8.43
CA LEU A 403 18.99 20.33 7.73
C LEU A 403 18.45 19.82 6.39
N TYR A 404 17.16 19.47 6.31
CA TYR A 404 16.49 19.07 5.08
C TYR A 404 16.56 20.18 4.01
N GLN A 405 16.40 21.44 4.44
CA GLN A 405 16.57 22.62 3.59
C GLN A 405 18.03 22.81 3.16
N LYS A 406 18.96 22.79 4.12
CA LYS A 406 20.39 22.99 3.88
C LYS A 406 20.98 21.94 2.93
N ALA A 407 20.56 20.68 3.09
CA ALA A 407 20.95 19.56 2.25
C ALA A 407 20.22 19.50 0.91
N LYS A 408 19.30 20.44 0.65
CA LYS A 408 18.51 20.54 -0.59
C LYS A 408 17.69 19.29 -0.90
N CYS A 409 17.27 18.54 0.12
CA CYS A 409 16.42 17.37 -0.04
C CYS A 409 15.11 17.71 -0.77
N PHE A 410 14.61 18.95 -0.58
CA PHE A 410 13.42 19.49 -1.23
C PHE A 410 13.51 19.55 -2.77
N GLN A 411 14.72 19.57 -3.36
CA GLN A 411 14.86 19.59 -4.82
C GLN A 411 14.24 18.35 -5.48
N CYS A 412 14.35 17.20 -4.81
CA CYS A 412 13.70 15.96 -5.25
C CYS A 412 12.38 15.73 -4.50
N HIS A 413 12.40 15.84 -3.18
CA HIS A 413 11.26 15.45 -2.34
C HIS A 413 10.19 16.53 -2.16
N GLY A 414 10.45 17.77 -2.59
CA GLY A 414 9.57 18.92 -2.40
C GLY A 414 9.64 19.52 -1.00
N GLU A 415 9.16 20.76 -0.86
CA GLU A 415 9.11 21.49 0.42
C GLU A 415 8.23 20.79 1.45
N SER A 416 7.12 20.22 0.98
CA SER A 416 6.14 19.51 1.80
C SER A 416 6.39 18.00 1.90
N GLY A 417 7.44 17.49 1.25
CA GLY A 417 7.77 16.07 1.21
C GLY A 417 6.87 15.21 0.32
N LYS A 418 6.12 15.80 -0.62
CA LYS A 418 5.19 15.07 -1.51
C LYS A 418 5.87 14.36 -2.69
N GLY A 419 7.18 14.55 -2.86
CA GLY A 419 7.90 14.06 -4.03
C GLY A 419 7.66 14.89 -5.29
N ASP A 420 7.31 16.16 -5.12
CA ASP A 420 6.99 17.15 -6.15
C ASP A 420 8.08 18.24 -6.29
N GLY A 421 9.32 17.91 -5.89
CA GLY A 421 10.46 18.81 -6.08
C GLY A 421 10.74 19.07 -7.56
N VAL A 422 11.40 20.20 -7.85
CA VAL A 422 11.70 20.65 -9.22
C VAL A 422 12.45 19.62 -10.06
N SER A 423 13.26 18.76 -9.43
CA SER A 423 14.02 17.70 -10.11
C SER A 423 13.27 16.37 -10.19
N ALA A 424 12.14 16.22 -9.49
CA ALA A 424 11.41 14.95 -9.40
C ALA A 424 10.96 14.36 -10.75
N PRO A 425 10.47 15.16 -11.73
CA PRO A 425 10.07 14.62 -13.04
C PRO A 425 11.22 14.01 -13.86
N ASP A 426 12.45 14.45 -13.62
CA ASP A 426 13.64 14.06 -14.38
C ASP A 426 14.40 12.88 -13.78
N LEU A 427 14.02 12.44 -12.58
CA LEU A 427 14.68 11.32 -11.91
C LEU A 427 14.45 10.01 -12.68
N ARG A 428 15.54 9.29 -12.91
CA ARG A 428 15.56 7.96 -13.52
C ARG A 428 16.36 7.01 -12.63
N ASP A 429 15.99 5.74 -12.61
CA ASP A 429 16.83 4.69 -12.05
C ASP A 429 17.99 4.34 -12.99
N ASP A 430 18.89 3.46 -12.55
CA ASP A 430 20.07 3.08 -13.36
C ASP A 430 19.68 2.39 -14.68
N LEU A 431 18.50 1.77 -14.71
CA LEU A 431 17.87 1.17 -15.90
C LEU A 431 17.10 2.19 -16.75
N LYS A 432 17.23 3.48 -16.46
CA LYS A 432 16.62 4.61 -17.16
C LYS A 432 15.09 4.67 -17.05
N PHE A 433 14.48 3.90 -16.15
CA PHE A 433 13.05 4.02 -15.87
C PHE A 433 12.76 5.23 -14.97
N PRO A 434 11.66 5.97 -15.21
CA PRO A 434 11.20 7.02 -14.30
C PRO A 434 11.04 6.50 -12.87
N ILE A 435 11.61 7.22 -11.91
CA ILE A 435 11.48 6.89 -10.49
C ILE A 435 11.03 8.11 -9.71
N ARG A 436 9.85 8.00 -9.08
CA ARG A 436 9.32 9.07 -8.24
C ARG A 436 9.85 8.96 -6.81
N PRO A 437 10.27 10.08 -6.19
CA PRO A 437 10.55 10.14 -4.77
C PRO A 437 9.32 9.73 -3.95
N ALA A 438 9.54 9.20 -2.75
CA ALA A 438 8.45 8.82 -1.87
C ALA A 438 7.69 10.07 -1.38
N ASP A 439 6.36 9.99 -1.37
CA ASP A 439 5.49 10.96 -0.70
C ASP A 439 5.51 10.68 0.81
N PHE A 440 6.32 11.46 1.52
CA PHE A 440 6.51 11.34 2.96
C PHE A 440 5.24 11.67 3.73
N THR A 441 4.30 12.43 3.16
CA THR A 441 3.05 12.81 3.84
C THR A 441 2.11 11.63 4.07
N ARG A 442 2.32 10.52 3.36
CA ARG A 442 1.54 9.29 3.52
C ARG A 442 2.03 8.41 4.67
N GLY A 443 3.22 8.67 5.20
CA GLY A 443 3.83 7.87 6.28
C GLY A 443 4.20 6.44 5.88
N GLN A 444 4.23 6.15 4.58
CA GLN A 444 4.37 4.81 4.02
C GLN A 444 5.67 4.70 3.22
N PHE A 445 6.71 4.13 3.83
CA PHE A 445 8.05 4.10 3.26
C PHE A 445 8.42 2.71 2.75
N LYS A 446 9.13 2.66 1.61
CA LYS A 446 9.58 1.41 0.97
C LYS A 446 10.56 0.60 1.80
N GLY A 447 11.44 1.28 2.56
CA GLY A 447 12.47 0.67 3.44
C GLY A 447 12.00 0.36 4.87
N GLY A 448 10.85 0.93 5.27
CA GLY A 448 10.20 0.76 6.58
C GLY A 448 9.85 2.10 7.20
N SER A 449 8.84 2.12 8.07
CA SER A 449 8.20 3.34 8.58
C SER A 449 8.62 3.72 10.00
N THR A 450 9.66 3.06 10.54
CA THR A 450 10.29 3.45 11.80
C THR A 450 11.37 4.50 11.56
N VAL A 451 11.71 5.27 12.58
CA VAL A 451 12.79 6.28 12.48
C VAL A 451 14.13 5.62 12.13
N ARG A 452 14.38 4.42 12.66
CA ARG A 452 15.56 3.61 12.34
C ARG A 452 15.61 3.21 10.87
N ASP A 453 14.47 2.91 10.25
CA ASP A 453 14.41 2.55 8.83
C ASP A 453 14.69 3.76 7.92
N VAL A 454 14.18 4.94 8.28
CA VAL A 454 14.45 6.18 7.57
C VAL A 454 15.92 6.55 7.72
N PHE A 455 16.46 6.49 8.94
CA PHE A 455 17.89 6.69 9.20
C PHE A 455 18.76 5.75 8.38
N ARG A 456 18.45 4.45 8.37
CA ARG A 456 19.17 3.47 7.55
C ARG A 456 19.14 3.84 6.07
N THR A 457 18.00 4.31 5.56
CA THR A 457 17.88 4.74 4.16
C THR A 457 18.79 5.93 3.87
N MET A 458 18.88 6.89 4.78
CA MET A 458 19.80 8.02 4.65
C MET A 458 21.27 7.60 4.74
N THR A 459 21.59 6.67 5.64
CA THR A 459 22.96 6.22 5.88
C THR A 459 23.49 5.32 4.77
N LEU A 460 22.65 4.52 4.13
CA LEU A 460 23.10 3.51 3.16
C LEU A 460 22.76 3.87 1.71
N GLY A 461 21.87 4.84 1.50
CA GLY A 461 21.32 5.13 0.19
C GLY A 461 20.44 4.01 -0.35
N LEU A 462 19.92 4.21 -1.56
CA LEU A 462 19.13 3.21 -2.28
C LEU A 462 19.81 2.92 -3.61
N ASP A 463 20.66 1.90 -3.65
CA ASP A 463 21.39 1.54 -4.87
C ASP A 463 20.45 1.29 -6.06
N GLY A 464 20.91 1.66 -7.24
CA GLY A 464 20.07 1.65 -8.44
C GLY A 464 19.13 2.86 -8.53
N THR A 465 19.30 3.89 -7.70
CA THR A 465 18.47 5.11 -7.74
C THR A 465 19.29 6.37 -7.49
N PRO A 466 18.74 7.56 -7.81
CA PRO A 466 19.37 8.83 -7.48
C PRO A 466 19.41 9.18 -5.98
N MET A 467 18.97 8.32 -5.06
CA MET A 467 19.01 8.56 -3.61
C MET A 467 20.34 8.04 -3.03
N PRO A 468 21.34 8.91 -2.79
CA PRO A 468 22.68 8.50 -2.39
C PRO A 468 22.73 8.12 -0.91
N SER A 469 23.87 7.56 -0.51
CA SER A 469 24.28 7.53 0.90
C SER A 469 24.69 8.92 1.36
N PHE A 470 24.27 9.28 2.57
CA PHE A 470 24.71 10.48 3.29
C PHE A 470 25.66 10.15 4.45
N ALA A 471 26.17 8.91 4.52
CA ALA A 471 27.10 8.46 5.57
C ALA A 471 28.31 9.39 5.70
N ASP A 472 28.92 9.73 4.57
CA ASP A 472 30.19 10.49 4.52
C ASP A 472 29.98 12.00 4.57
N SER A 473 28.78 12.47 4.24
CA SER A 473 28.47 13.91 4.13
C SER A 473 27.78 14.52 5.34
N MET A 474 27.30 13.69 6.27
CA MET A 474 26.54 14.11 7.45
C MET A 474 26.97 13.32 8.69
N SER A 475 26.76 13.90 9.87
CA SER A 475 26.88 13.18 11.14
C SER A 475 25.66 12.30 11.44
N ASP A 476 25.80 11.37 12.38
CA ASP A 476 24.67 10.55 12.87
C ASP A 476 23.58 11.43 13.48
N GLU A 477 23.94 12.44 14.26
CA GLU A 477 22.99 13.37 14.90
C GLU A 477 22.17 14.14 13.86
N GLU A 478 22.79 14.54 12.75
CA GLU A 478 22.10 15.22 11.65
C GLU A 478 21.15 14.28 10.91
N ARG A 479 21.58 13.05 10.61
CA ARG A 479 20.73 12.04 9.96
C ARG A 479 19.54 11.65 10.83
N TRP A 480 19.72 11.53 12.16
CA TRP A 480 18.61 11.28 13.09
C TRP A 480 17.61 12.42 13.09
N ALA A 481 18.08 13.67 13.15
CA ALA A 481 17.21 14.85 13.12
C ALA A 481 16.35 14.88 11.84
N ILE A 482 16.96 14.69 10.67
CA ILE A 482 16.23 14.64 9.40
C ILE A 482 15.24 13.46 9.39
N SER A 483 15.62 12.30 9.91
CA SER A 483 14.74 11.12 9.96
C SER A 483 13.46 11.37 10.75
N TYR A 484 13.55 12.04 11.90
CA TYR A 484 12.37 12.45 12.67
C TYR A 484 11.52 13.49 11.95
N TYR A 485 12.14 14.47 11.28
CA TYR A 485 11.41 15.42 10.44
C TYR A 485 10.66 14.74 9.29
N VAL A 486 11.29 13.79 8.60
CA VAL A 486 10.65 13.03 7.52
C VAL A 486 9.41 12.29 8.02
N LEU A 487 9.46 11.68 9.21
CA LEU A 487 8.29 11.02 9.80
C LEU A 487 7.18 12.00 10.18
N SER A 488 7.53 13.18 10.72
CA SER A 488 6.56 14.17 11.17
C SER A 488 5.72 14.77 10.03
N LEU A 489 6.21 14.72 8.78
CA LEU A 489 5.46 15.19 7.60
C LEU A 489 4.14 14.44 7.34
N SER A 490 3.99 13.23 7.90
CA SER A 490 2.76 12.42 7.85
C SER A 490 1.88 12.50 9.10
N ALA A 491 2.29 13.28 10.11
CA ALA A 491 1.53 13.41 11.33
C ALA A 491 0.12 13.93 11.05
N TRP A 492 -0.87 13.31 11.70
CA TRP A 492 -2.28 13.74 11.64
C TRP A 492 -2.91 13.79 10.24
N LYS A 493 -2.42 13.01 9.27
CA LYS A 493 -2.96 12.97 7.91
C LYS A 493 -3.57 11.62 7.56
N ASP A 494 -4.56 11.64 6.68
CA ASP A 494 -5.09 10.45 6.06
C ASP A 494 -4.10 9.89 5.01
N PRO A 495 -3.74 8.60 5.05
CA PRO A 495 -2.70 8.02 4.20
C PRO A 495 -3.08 7.89 2.72
N LEU A 496 -4.37 7.94 2.38
CA LEU A 496 -4.85 7.87 1.00
C LEU A 496 -4.94 9.25 0.36
N THR A 497 -5.52 10.21 1.10
CA THR A 497 -5.83 11.54 0.56
C THR A 497 -4.78 12.60 0.90
N GLY A 498 -3.94 12.34 1.89
CA GLY A 498 -3.00 13.32 2.45
C GLY A 498 -3.69 14.46 3.21
N GLN A 499 -5.02 14.42 3.38
CA GLN A 499 -5.77 15.47 4.03
C GLN A 499 -5.61 15.40 5.56
N PRO A 500 -5.62 16.55 6.26
CA PRO A 500 -5.58 16.56 7.71
C PRO A 500 -6.77 15.84 8.34
N LEU A 501 -6.50 15.07 9.39
CA LEU A 501 -7.53 14.48 10.25
C LEU A 501 -8.06 15.53 11.23
N ASP A 502 -9.38 15.58 11.37
CA ASP A 502 -10.04 16.42 12.37
C ASP A 502 -9.84 15.83 13.78
N ILE A 503 -8.88 16.36 14.52
CA ILE A 503 -8.48 15.91 15.86
C ILE A 503 -8.23 17.16 16.71
N PRO A 504 -8.92 17.34 17.85
CA PRO A 504 -8.74 18.50 18.73
C PRO A 504 -7.30 18.71 19.18
N ALA A 505 -6.87 19.97 19.32
CA ALA A 505 -5.50 20.30 19.70
C ALA A 505 -5.07 19.68 21.05
N GLY A 506 -5.97 19.61 22.03
CA GLY A 506 -5.70 18.95 23.31
C GLY A 506 -5.42 17.45 23.18
N ALA A 507 -6.16 16.75 22.30
CA ALA A 507 -5.91 15.34 22.01
C ALA A 507 -4.57 15.13 21.28
N ARG A 508 -4.21 16.03 20.34
CA ARG A 508 -2.90 16.00 19.68
C ARG A 508 -1.76 16.18 20.69
N ALA A 509 -1.89 17.15 21.60
CA ALA A 509 -0.91 17.40 22.65
C ALA A 509 -0.75 16.18 23.58
N ALA A 510 -1.86 15.55 24.00
CA ALA A 510 -1.83 14.35 24.82
C ALA A 510 -1.14 13.18 24.09
N LEU A 511 -1.48 12.93 22.83
CA LEU A 511 -0.86 11.87 22.02
C LEU A 511 0.62 12.15 21.70
N ASN A 512 1.07 13.41 21.64
CA ASN A 512 2.50 13.72 21.53
C ASN A 512 3.28 13.50 22.84
N SER A 513 2.61 13.28 23.98
CA SER A 513 3.28 12.97 25.24
C SER A 513 3.83 11.55 25.26
N HIS A 514 5.05 11.36 25.78
CA HIS A 514 5.66 10.04 25.96
C HIS A 514 4.91 9.16 26.97
N ASP A 515 4.13 9.76 27.88
CA ASP A 515 3.44 9.04 28.96
C ASP A 515 2.11 8.40 28.51
N VAL A 516 1.64 8.75 27.31
CA VAL A 516 0.37 8.26 26.76
C VAL A 516 0.68 7.18 25.73
N ASP A 517 0.52 5.92 26.12
CA ASP A 517 0.64 4.78 25.21
C ASP A 517 -0.56 3.84 25.39
N ALA A 518 -0.92 3.14 24.32
CA ALA A 518 -2.00 2.17 24.31
C ALA A 518 -1.51 0.89 23.64
N ALA A 519 -1.32 -0.17 24.44
CA ALA A 519 -0.85 -1.46 23.95
C ALA A 519 -1.84 -2.13 22.99
N HIS A 520 -3.14 -1.78 23.08
CA HIS A 520 -4.18 -2.35 22.22
C HIS A 520 -5.17 -1.29 21.68
N PRO A 521 -5.69 -1.41 20.44
CA PRO A 521 -6.66 -0.46 19.87
C PRO A 521 -7.92 -0.23 20.71
N ARG A 522 -8.31 -1.20 21.55
CA ARG A 522 -9.46 -1.08 22.46
C ARG A 522 -9.23 -0.03 23.57
N GLN A 523 -7.97 0.24 23.90
CA GLN A 523 -7.52 1.25 24.86
C GLN A 523 -7.23 2.61 24.18
N ALA A 524 -7.65 2.80 22.93
CA ALA A 524 -7.47 4.05 22.20
C ALA A 524 -7.98 5.27 22.98
N LEU A 525 -7.22 6.37 22.93
CA LEU A 525 -7.62 7.65 23.51
C LEU A 525 -8.95 8.11 22.89
N ASP A 526 -9.90 8.54 23.70
CA ASP A 526 -11.18 9.11 23.23
C ASP A 526 -11.12 10.65 23.28
N PRO A 527 -11.01 11.35 22.13
CA PRO A 527 -10.95 12.81 22.09
C PRO A 527 -12.18 13.50 22.68
N SER A 528 -13.31 12.80 22.79
CA SER A 528 -14.56 13.33 23.38
C SER A 528 -14.60 13.23 24.91
N ARG A 529 -13.64 12.53 25.52
CA ARG A 529 -13.59 12.23 26.97
C ARG A 529 -12.25 12.63 27.60
N LEU A 530 -11.64 13.70 27.10
CA LEU A 530 -10.34 14.20 27.61
C LEU A 530 -10.39 14.61 29.10
N ASP A 531 -11.58 14.88 29.62
CA ASP A 531 -11.89 15.24 31.02
C ASP A 531 -11.88 14.02 31.97
N ARG A 532 -12.09 12.81 31.44
CA ARG A 532 -11.91 11.56 32.18
C ARG A 532 -10.47 11.12 31.99
N GLY A 533 -9.58 11.71 32.78
CA GLY A 533 -8.12 11.56 32.69
C GLY A 533 -7.69 10.17 32.24
N VAL A 534 -6.75 10.14 31.29
CA VAL A 534 -6.10 8.96 30.73
C VAL A 534 -5.94 7.92 31.83
N VAL A 535 -6.82 6.92 31.86
CA VAL A 535 -6.84 5.94 32.94
C VAL A 535 -5.59 5.09 32.77
N HIS A 536 -4.55 5.44 33.54
CA HIS A 536 -3.43 4.57 33.80
C HIS A 536 -3.93 3.38 34.62
N ASP A 537 -4.39 2.31 33.97
CA ASP A 537 -4.52 1.02 34.64
C ASP A 537 -3.23 0.21 34.45
N GLY A 538 -2.14 0.67 35.08
CA GLY A 538 -0.88 -0.06 35.19
C GLY A 538 -0.98 -1.40 35.98
N GLN A 539 -2.16 -2.02 36.06
CA GLN A 539 -2.44 -3.25 36.79
C GLN A 539 -3.29 -4.27 36.02
N GLY A 540 -3.60 -4.04 34.74
CA GLY A 540 -4.13 -5.10 33.89
C GLY A 540 -3.04 -6.14 33.60
N LYS A 541 -3.09 -7.32 34.22
CA LYS A 541 -2.21 -8.43 33.82
C LYS A 541 -2.42 -8.67 32.31
N PRO A 542 -1.36 -8.61 31.48
CA PRO A 542 -1.54 -8.85 30.06
C PRO A 542 -1.99 -10.29 29.84
N ARG A 543 -3.02 -10.47 29.02
CA ARG A 543 -3.56 -11.80 28.77
C ARG A 543 -2.54 -12.56 27.91
N ALA A 544 -1.88 -13.55 28.49
CA ALA A 544 -0.93 -14.40 27.76
C ALA A 544 -1.70 -15.26 26.77
N LEU A 545 -1.69 -14.88 25.48
CA LEU A 545 -2.33 -15.65 24.42
C LEU A 545 -1.37 -16.72 23.85
N TYR A 546 -0.04 -16.49 23.84
CA TYR A 546 1.02 -17.42 23.36
C TYR A 546 2.41 -17.13 23.98
N PRO A 547 3.41 -18.03 23.85
CA PRO A 547 4.80 -17.75 24.22
C PRO A 547 5.43 -16.72 23.27
N GLY A 548 5.93 -15.60 23.80
CA GLY A 548 6.75 -14.63 23.06
C GLY A 548 6.08 -13.30 22.70
N ILE A 549 4.78 -13.13 22.97
CA ILE A 549 4.06 -11.85 22.78
C ILE A 549 3.19 -11.60 24.01
N ARG A 550 3.35 -10.45 24.66
CA ARG A 550 2.55 -10.00 25.82
C ARG A 550 1.76 -8.76 25.41
N GLU A 551 0.50 -8.67 25.83
CA GLU A 551 -0.26 -7.40 25.86
C GLU A 551 0.48 -6.35 26.70
#